data_AF-A0A1G2FWF6-F1
#
_entry.id   AF-A0A1G2FWF6-F1
#
_cell.length_a   1.000
_cell.length_b   1.000
_cell.length_c   1.000
_cell.angle_alpha   90.00
_cell.angle_beta   90.00
_cell.angle_gamma   90.00
#
_symmetry.space_group_name_H-M   'P 1'
#
loop_
_entity.id
_entity.type
_entity.pdbx_description
1 polymer ?
#
loop_
_entity_poly.entity_id
_entity_poly.type
_entity_poly.pdbx_seq_one_letter_code
_entity_poly.pdbx_strand_id
1 'polypeptide(L)'
;MTTYHTTEAIVLGSYDIGESDRGIIFYTRAFGKIETIAKSIRLEKSKLKGHTILFAHVDIIFIGVRDGYRLISAELLKAPNDDIIASFPNMLAFRDFLLRLLKGTEHDELLWNFLNDVFIVRKLLPRDAVHLFSLKTETLHIFGMLPEEGIRTENDIRTVLAANHML
;
A
#
# COMPACT_ATOMS: atom_id res chain seq x y z
N MET A 1 12.06 -5.83 28.42
CA MET A 1 11.30 -4.58 28.26
C MET A 1 10.63 -4.62 26.89
N THR A 2 9.33 -4.35 26.80
CA THR A 2 8.64 -4.28 25.51
C THR A 2 8.81 -2.87 24.94
N THR A 3 9.44 -2.75 23.78
CA THR A 3 9.60 -1.47 23.08
C THR A 3 8.37 -1.21 22.22
N TYR A 4 7.81 0.00 22.34
CA TYR A 4 6.73 0.48 21.50
C TYR A 4 7.31 1.30 20.35
N HIS A 5 6.84 1.03 19.14
CA HIS A 5 7.20 1.76 17.93
C HIS A 5 5.97 2.49 17.42
N THR A 6 6.17 3.74 17.00
CA THR A 6 5.12 4.60 16.41
C THR A 6 5.56 5.04 15.02
N THR A 7 4.64 5.00 14.06
CA THR A 7 4.90 5.44 12.68
C THR A 7 3.60 5.66 11.92
N GLU A 8 3.63 6.60 10.99
CA GLU A 8 2.67 6.68 9.89
C GLU A 8 2.75 5.42 9.01
N ALA A 9 1.61 4.99 8.48
CA ALA A 9 1.49 3.80 7.65
C ALA A 9 0.31 3.85 6.67
N ILE A 10 0.45 3.18 5.53
CA ILE A 10 -0.62 2.92 4.58
C ILE A 10 -1.02 1.44 4.69
N VAL A 11 -2.31 1.19 4.85
CA VAL A 11 -2.86 -0.18 4.90
C VAL A 11 -2.82 -0.80 3.51
N LEU A 12 -2.03 -1.85 3.32
CA LEU A 12 -1.94 -2.58 2.05
C LEU A 12 -2.80 -3.84 2.03
N GLY A 13 -3.39 -4.25 3.15
CA GLY A 13 -4.37 -5.33 3.19
C GLY A 13 -4.43 -6.04 4.52
N SER A 14 -5.30 -7.05 4.59
CA SER A 14 -5.47 -7.87 5.78
C SER A 14 -5.88 -9.29 5.41
N TYR A 15 -5.63 -10.23 6.30
CA TYR A 15 -6.10 -11.62 6.21
C TYR A 15 -6.55 -12.10 7.58
N ASP A 16 -7.52 -13.01 7.61
CA ASP A 16 -8.08 -13.51 8.87
C ASP A 16 -7.13 -14.53 9.53
N ILE A 17 -7.00 -14.45 10.85
CA ILE A 17 -6.22 -15.39 11.67
C ILE A 17 -7.17 -15.94 12.75
N GLY A 18 -7.41 -17.26 12.73
CA GLY A 18 -8.31 -17.92 13.66
C GLY A 18 -9.70 -17.26 13.70
N GLU A 19 -10.31 -17.21 14.88
CA GLU A 19 -11.72 -16.78 15.08
C GLU A 19 -11.94 -15.28 15.29
N SER A 20 -10.93 -14.52 15.69
CA SER A 20 -11.15 -13.09 16.01
C SER A 20 -10.03 -12.14 15.60
N ASP A 21 -8.90 -12.65 15.13
CA ASP A 21 -7.71 -11.85 14.85
C ASP A 21 -7.58 -11.58 13.33
N ARG A 22 -6.76 -10.58 12.97
CA ARG A 22 -6.30 -10.40 11.58
C ARG A 22 -4.82 -10.15 11.53
N GLY A 23 -4.17 -10.64 10.47
CA GLY A 23 -2.91 -10.09 10.00
C GLY A 23 -3.20 -8.83 9.19
N ILE A 24 -2.43 -7.77 9.41
CA ILE A 24 -2.57 -6.49 8.69
C ILE A 24 -1.21 -6.14 8.10
N ILE A 25 -1.21 -5.89 6.80
CA ILE A 25 -0.04 -5.56 6.00
C ILE A 25 -0.01 -4.04 5.85
N PHE A 26 1.10 -3.44 6.29
CA PHE A 26 1.34 -2.01 6.21
C PHE A 26 2.57 -1.74 5.36
N TYR A 27 2.57 -0.63 4.63
CA TYR A 27 3.81 0.06 4.29
C TYR A 27 3.95 1.25 5.23
N THR A 28 5.05 1.31 5.96
CA THR A 28 5.28 2.30 7.02
C THR A 28 6.35 3.29 6.61
N ARG A 29 6.20 4.51 7.12
CA ARG A 29 7.16 5.58 6.89
C ARG A 29 8.52 5.32 7.51
N ALA A 30 8.61 4.57 8.61
CA ALA A 30 9.89 4.37 9.30
C ALA A 30 10.49 2.98 9.13
N PHE A 31 9.70 1.96 8.76
CA PHE A 31 10.12 0.55 8.79
C PHE A 31 9.81 -0.21 7.50
N GLY A 32 9.42 0.49 6.42
CA GLY A 32 9.05 -0.14 5.16
C GLY A 32 7.83 -1.05 5.31
N LYS A 33 7.80 -2.17 4.57
CA LYS A 33 6.71 -3.15 4.67
C LYS A 33 6.81 -3.91 5.99
N ILE A 34 5.73 -3.88 6.78
CA ILE A 34 5.58 -4.75 7.97
C ILE A 34 4.23 -5.47 7.96
N GLU A 35 4.19 -6.62 8.63
CA GLU A 35 2.98 -7.38 8.87
C GLU A 35 2.77 -7.51 10.38
N THR A 36 1.58 -7.15 10.85
CA THR A 36 1.24 -7.14 12.27
C THR A 36 0.02 -8.00 12.55
N ILE A 37 -0.05 -8.57 13.75
CA ILE A 37 -1.26 -9.25 14.23
C ILE A 37 -2.10 -8.27 15.05
N ALA A 38 -3.32 -8.01 14.59
CA ALA A 38 -4.34 -7.26 15.31
C ALA A 38 -5.28 -8.23 16.06
N LYS A 39 -5.18 -8.21 17.39
CA LYS A 39 -5.93 -9.11 18.27
C LYS A 39 -7.40 -8.71 18.39
N SER A 40 -8.29 -9.69 18.31
CA SER A 40 -9.74 -9.57 18.51
C SER A 40 -10.40 -8.48 17.65
N ILE A 41 -9.79 -8.13 16.52
CA ILE A 41 -10.22 -7.02 15.68
C ILE A 41 -11.59 -7.26 15.03
N ARG A 42 -12.00 -8.52 14.88
CA ARG A 42 -13.29 -8.87 14.26
C ARG A 42 -14.47 -8.81 15.23
N LEU A 43 -14.22 -8.67 16.53
CA LEU A 43 -15.28 -8.46 17.52
C LEU A 43 -15.91 -7.08 17.32
N GLU A 44 -17.23 -6.98 17.49
CA GLU A 44 -17.97 -5.70 17.33
C GLU A 44 -17.44 -4.58 18.23
N LYS A 45 -16.90 -4.92 19.40
CA LYS A 45 -16.30 -3.96 20.35
C LYS A 45 -14.89 -3.48 19.95
N SER A 46 -14.34 -3.94 18.84
CA SER A 46 -12.96 -3.61 18.43
C SER A 46 -12.82 -2.16 18.02
N LYS A 47 -11.92 -1.45 18.69
CA LYS A 47 -11.54 -0.08 18.31
C LYS A 47 -10.64 -0.04 17.07
N LEU A 48 -9.94 -1.13 16.74
CA LEU A 48 -9.01 -1.17 15.60
C LEU A 48 -9.72 -1.32 14.25
N LYS A 49 -10.92 -1.91 14.22
CA LYS A 49 -11.63 -2.33 12.99
C LYS A 49 -11.85 -1.17 12.02
N GLY A 50 -12.24 0.01 12.52
CA GLY A 50 -12.52 1.19 11.71
C GLY A 50 -11.29 1.94 11.20
N HIS A 51 -10.11 1.69 11.78
CA HIS A 51 -8.88 2.38 11.40
C HIS A 51 -8.06 1.60 10.38
N THR A 52 -8.28 0.29 10.23
CA THR A 52 -7.47 -0.57 9.35
C THR A 52 -8.17 -0.85 8.02
N ILE A 53 -8.73 0.18 7.40
CA ILE A 53 -9.39 0.11 6.08
C ILE A 53 -8.31 0.08 5.00
N LEU A 54 -8.50 -0.73 3.96
CA LEU A 54 -7.55 -0.83 2.85
C LEU A 54 -7.26 0.56 2.24
N PHE A 55 -5.98 0.84 1.98
CA PHE A 55 -5.42 2.10 1.47
C PHE A 55 -5.54 3.32 2.40
N ALA A 56 -6.05 3.15 3.62
CA ALA A 56 -6.10 4.24 4.58
C ALA A 56 -4.70 4.63 5.06
N HIS A 57 -4.51 5.93 5.29
CA HIS A 57 -3.34 6.48 5.98
C HIS A 57 -3.65 6.57 7.47
N VAL A 58 -2.81 5.91 8.27
CA VAL A 58 -2.97 5.73 9.70
C VAL A 58 -1.70 6.05 10.45
N ASP A 59 -1.82 6.47 11.70
CA ASP A 59 -0.73 6.38 12.67
C ASP A 59 -0.89 5.09 13.45
N ILE A 60 0.18 4.29 13.55
CA ILE A 60 0.14 2.98 14.22
C ILE A 60 1.12 2.92 15.37
N ILE A 61 0.72 2.18 16.40
CA ILE A 61 1.61 1.76 17.48
C ILE A 61 1.69 0.24 17.43
N PHE A 62 2.91 -0.30 17.40
CA PHE A 62 3.15 -1.74 17.40
C PHE A 62 4.32 -2.12 18.30
N ILE A 63 4.37 -3.40 18.65
CA ILE A 63 5.46 -3.99 19.46
C ILE A 63 6.03 -5.21 18.76
N GLY A 64 7.32 -5.46 18.95
CA GLY A 64 7.94 -6.75 18.61
C GLY A 64 7.46 -7.85 19.55
N VAL A 65 7.13 -9.01 18.99
CA VAL A 65 6.85 -10.26 19.70
C VAL A 65 7.75 -11.37 19.15
N ARG A 66 7.70 -12.56 19.76
CA ARG A 66 8.59 -13.69 19.40
C ARG A 66 8.64 -13.97 17.90
N ASP A 67 7.49 -13.94 17.23
CA ASP A 67 7.34 -14.35 15.83
C ASP A 67 6.70 -13.22 14.98
N GLY A 68 7.18 -11.98 15.12
CA GLY A 68 6.77 -10.84 14.30
C GLY A 68 6.28 -9.64 15.12
N TYR A 69 5.25 -8.96 14.64
CA TYR A 69 4.74 -7.73 15.27
C TYR A 69 3.29 -7.86 15.72
N ARG A 70 2.94 -7.18 16.81
CA ARG A 70 1.57 -7.04 17.27
C ARG A 70 1.14 -5.58 17.17
N LEU A 71 0.00 -5.35 16.52
CA LEU A 71 -0.64 -4.04 16.49
C LEU A 71 -1.26 -3.72 17.84
N ILE A 72 -0.92 -2.56 18.40
CA ILE A 72 -1.45 -2.07 19.67
C ILE A 72 -2.52 -1.02 19.44
N SER A 73 -2.24 -0.06 18.55
CA SER A 73 -3.15 1.02 18.20
C SER A 73 -3.06 1.33 16.72
N ALA A 74 -4.16 1.83 16.16
CA ALA A 74 -4.21 2.44 14.85
C ALA A 74 -5.18 3.61 14.94
N GLU A 75 -4.77 4.79 14.48
CA GLU A 75 -5.58 5.98 14.38
C GLU A 75 -5.68 6.39 12.91
N LEU A 76 -6.91 6.63 12.43
CA LEU A 76 -7.13 7.04 11.05
C LEU A 76 -6.73 8.50 10.89
N LEU A 77 -5.67 8.76 10.12
CA LEU A 77 -5.27 10.12 9.75
C LEU A 77 -6.06 10.58 8.53
N LYS A 78 -6.17 9.72 7.51
CA LYS A 78 -6.91 10.02 6.29
C LYS A 78 -7.44 8.76 5.62
N ALA A 79 -8.72 8.80 5.23
CA ALA A 79 -9.34 7.75 4.44
C ALA A 79 -8.75 7.72 3.01
N PRO A 80 -8.86 6.59 2.30
CA PRO A 80 -8.57 6.52 0.86
C PRO A 80 -9.28 7.64 0.10
N ASN A 81 -8.62 8.24 -0.89
CA ASN A 81 -9.28 9.21 -1.77
C ASN A 81 -10.39 8.56 -2.61
N ASP A 82 -11.29 9.37 -3.15
CA ASP A 82 -12.43 8.89 -3.96
C ASP A 82 -11.97 8.20 -5.26
N ASP A 83 -10.78 8.53 -5.77
CA ASP A 83 -10.23 7.92 -6.98
C ASP A 83 -9.85 6.47 -6.81
N ILE A 84 -9.31 6.11 -5.64
CA ILE A 84 -9.05 4.72 -5.29
C ILE A 84 -10.34 3.93 -5.38
N ILE A 85 -11.43 4.49 -4.83
CA ILE A 85 -12.74 3.86 -4.83
C ILE A 85 -13.23 3.72 -6.28
N ALA A 86 -13.09 4.77 -7.09
CA ALA A 86 -13.49 4.77 -8.49
C ALA A 86 -12.62 3.87 -9.39
N SER A 87 -11.39 3.55 -8.97
CA SER A 87 -10.41 2.75 -9.72
C SER A 87 -10.02 1.47 -9.00
N PHE A 88 -10.89 0.97 -8.12
CA PHE A 88 -10.55 -0.05 -7.13
C PHE A 88 -9.90 -1.32 -7.72
N PRO A 89 -10.37 -1.90 -8.84
CA PRO A 89 -9.70 -3.06 -9.44
C PRO A 89 -8.26 -2.78 -9.86
N ASN A 90 -7.98 -1.61 -10.44
CA ASN A 90 -6.63 -1.20 -10.84
C ASN A 90 -5.74 -0.97 -9.61
N MET A 91 -6.29 -0.39 -8.54
CA MET A 91 -5.56 -0.18 -7.29
C MET A 91 -5.23 -1.49 -6.60
N LEU A 92 -6.13 -2.48 -6.63
CA LEU A 92 -5.84 -3.84 -6.16
C LEU A 92 -4.73 -4.49 -7.00
N ALA A 93 -4.80 -4.40 -8.32
CA ALA A 93 -3.76 -4.94 -9.21
C ALA A 93 -2.40 -4.26 -8.98
N PHE A 94 -2.40 -2.95 -8.73
CA PHE A 94 -1.19 -2.20 -8.37
C PHE A 94 -0.66 -2.65 -7.00
N ARG A 95 -1.51 -2.78 -5.99
CA ARG A 95 -1.16 -3.27 -4.66
C ARG A 95 -0.57 -4.69 -4.70
N ASP A 96 -1.14 -5.59 -5.48
CA ASP A 96 -0.62 -6.96 -5.63
C ASP A 96 0.76 -6.98 -6.30
N PHE A 97 0.96 -6.09 -7.29
CA PHE A 97 2.26 -5.89 -7.90
C PHE A 97 3.28 -5.34 -6.90
N LEU A 98 2.92 -4.28 -6.17
CA LEU A 98 3.74 -3.65 -5.13
C LEU A 98 4.15 -4.67 -4.06
N LEU A 99 3.22 -5.48 -3.57
CA LEU A 99 3.50 -6.50 -2.55
C LEU A 99 4.46 -7.60 -3.02
N ARG A 100 4.57 -7.86 -4.33
CA ARG A 100 5.55 -8.80 -4.90
C ARG A 100 6.96 -8.22 -4.95
N LEU A 101 7.07 -6.89 -5.04
CA LEU A 101 8.35 -6.16 -5.04
C LEU A 101 8.86 -5.93 -3.62
N LEU A 102 7.97 -5.64 -2.67
CA LEU A 102 8.28 -5.45 -1.26
C LEU A 102 8.71 -6.77 -0.59
N LYS A 103 10.00 -7.11 -0.68
CA LYS A 103 10.59 -8.33 -0.09
C LYS A 103 11.38 -8.10 1.20
N GLY A 104 11.54 -6.85 1.64
CA GLY A 104 12.30 -6.50 2.86
C GLY A 104 11.59 -5.47 3.76
N THR A 105 12.16 -5.26 4.94
CA THR A 105 11.71 -4.28 5.96
C THR A 105 12.46 -2.95 5.86
N GLU A 106 13.01 -2.63 4.70
CA GLU A 106 13.73 -1.38 4.49
C GLU A 106 12.74 -0.29 4.09
N HIS A 107 12.80 0.82 4.82
CA HIS A 107 12.08 2.01 4.44
C HIS A 107 12.76 2.66 3.23
N ASP A 108 11.95 3.04 2.25
CA ASP A 108 12.34 3.90 1.14
C ASP A 108 11.46 5.16 1.15
N GLU A 109 12.11 6.33 1.24
CA GLU A 109 11.47 7.64 1.33
C GLU A 109 10.78 8.04 0.03
N LEU A 110 11.38 7.72 -1.12
CA LEU A 110 10.79 7.98 -2.44
C LEU A 110 9.52 7.15 -2.60
N LEU A 111 9.59 5.86 -2.24
CA LEU A 111 8.43 4.98 -2.27
C LEU A 111 7.34 5.46 -1.31
N TRP A 112 7.71 5.90 -0.09
CA TRP A 112 6.73 6.48 0.85
C TRP A 112 6.00 7.68 0.26
N ASN A 113 6.74 8.65 -0.27
CA ASN A 113 6.17 9.85 -0.86
C ASN A 113 5.28 9.52 -2.06
N PHE A 114 5.71 8.59 -2.92
CA PHE A 114 4.94 8.12 -4.06
C PHE A 114 3.63 7.44 -3.63
N LEU A 115 3.68 6.48 -2.69
CA LEU A 115 2.48 5.79 -2.22
C LEU A 115 1.52 6.74 -1.50
N ASN A 116 2.03 7.70 -0.73
CA ASN A 116 1.20 8.73 -0.11
C ASN A 116 0.55 9.64 -1.16
N ASP A 117 1.26 10.00 -2.23
CA ASP A 117 0.69 10.77 -3.34
C ASP A 117 -0.46 10.01 -4.03
N VAL A 118 -0.20 8.75 -4.38
CA VAL A 118 -1.14 7.86 -5.07
C VAL A 118 -2.37 7.60 -4.22
N PHE A 119 -2.18 7.18 -2.97
CA PHE A 119 -3.30 6.70 -2.17
C PHE A 119 -4.05 7.81 -1.43
N ILE A 120 -3.40 8.95 -1.17
CA ILE A 120 -3.90 9.92 -0.18
C ILE A 120 -4.04 11.32 -0.78
N VAL A 121 -3.06 11.82 -1.55
CA VAL A 121 -3.04 13.23 -1.98
C VAL A 121 -3.85 13.48 -3.24
N ARG A 122 -3.66 12.68 -4.30
CA ARG A 122 -4.32 12.92 -5.59
C ARG A 122 -5.84 12.76 -5.51
N LYS A 123 -6.56 13.56 -6.29
CA LYS A 123 -8.03 13.57 -6.43
C LYS A 123 -8.53 13.32 -7.86
N LEU A 124 -7.61 13.21 -8.81
CA LEU A 124 -7.93 12.83 -10.19
C LEU A 124 -6.88 11.83 -10.70
N LEU A 125 -7.10 10.55 -10.45
CA LEU A 125 -6.36 9.46 -11.12
C LEU A 125 -7.12 9.07 -12.40
N PRO A 126 -6.45 9.02 -13.57
CA PRO A 126 -7.05 8.44 -14.76
C PRO A 126 -7.45 6.97 -14.49
N ARG A 127 -8.67 6.57 -14.90
CA ARG A 127 -9.24 5.26 -14.58
C ARG A 127 -8.90 4.17 -15.58
N ASP A 128 -7.87 4.38 -16.40
CA ASP A 128 -7.54 3.53 -17.54
C ASP A 128 -6.30 2.66 -17.28
N ALA A 129 -6.00 1.79 -18.25
CA ALA A 129 -4.83 0.92 -18.21
C ALA A 129 -3.50 1.70 -18.24
N VAL A 130 -3.50 2.90 -18.84
CA VAL A 130 -2.33 3.79 -18.90
C VAL A 130 -1.90 4.19 -17.49
N HIS A 131 -2.87 4.50 -16.64
CA HIS A 131 -2.59 4.87 -15.27
C HIS A 131 -1.95 3.72 -14.46
N LEU A 132 -2.52 2.51 -14.52
CA LEU A 132 -1.95 1.34 -13.85
C LEU A 132 -0.53 1.03 -14.34
N PHE A 133 -0.30 1.13 -15.65
CA PHE A 133 1.03 0.97 -16.23
C PHE A 133 2.01 2.02 -15.70
N SER A 134 1.59 3.28 -15.61
CA SER A 134 2.41 4.38 -15.09
C SER A 134 2.80 4.15 -13.63
N LEU A 135 1.86 3.73 -12.78
CA LEU A 135 2.14 3.42 -11.37
C LEU A 135 3.17 2.29 -11.21
N LYS A 136 3.03 1.22 -12.00
CA LYS A 136 3.97 0.10 -12.00
C LYS A 136 5.37 0.53 -12.46
N THR A 137 5.42 1.35 -13.50
CA THR A 137 6.67 1.85 -14.08
C THR A 137 7.41 2.73 -13.07
N GLU A 138 6.72 3.68 -12.44
CA GLU A 138 7.31 4.54 -11.41
C GLU A 138 7.84 3.72 -10.23
N THR A 139 7.08 2.71 -9.79
CA THR A 139 7.52 1.80 -8.73
C THR A 139 8.82 1.09 -9.13
N LEU A 140 8.90 0.52 -10.34
CA LEU A 140 10.12 -0.16 -10.80
C LEU A 140 11.31 0.79 -10.94
N HIS A 141 11.08 2.05 -11.30
CA HIS A 141 12.11 3.08 -11.35
C HIS A 141 12.66 3.35 -9.94
N ILE A 142 11.79 3.52 -8.94
CA ILE A 142 12.17 3.70 -7.53
C ILE A 142 13.02 2.52 -7.03
N PHE A 143 12.64 1.28 -7.39
CA PHE A 143 13.44 0.09 -7.05
C PHE A 143 14.73 -0.06 -7.87
N GLY A 144 15.07 0.87 -8.77
CA GLY A 144 16.24 0.79 -9.64
C GLY A 144 16.19 -0.39 -10.63
N MET A 145 14.99 -0.92 -10.91
CA MET A 145 14.78 -2.10 -11.77
C MET A 145 14.52 -1.73 -13.24
N LEU A 146 14.48 -0.43 -13.56
CA LEU A 146 14.42 0.06 -14.93
C LEU A 146 15.73 0.77 -15.29
N PRO A 147 16.26 0.56 -16.51
CA PRO A 147 17.41 1.33 -16.99
C PRO A 147 17.04 2.81 -17.13
N GLU A 148 18.01 3.71 -16.88
CA GLU A 148 17.80 5.17 -17.05
C GLU A 148 17.48 5.57 -18.51
N GLU A 149 17.74 4.69 -19.46
CA GLU A 149 17.36 4.82 -20.86
C GLU A 149 15.95 4.23 -21.09
N GLY A 150 14.95 5.04 -20.74
CA GLY A 150 13.57 4.59 -20.51
C GLY A 150 12.63 4.35 -21.70
N ILE A 151 11.40 3.98 -21.35
CA ILE A 151 10.19 4.17 -22.17
C ILE A 151 9.87 5.65 -22.06
N ARG A 152 10.12 6.42 -23.13
CA ARG A 152 10.40 7.86 -23.01
C ARG A 152 9.18 8.78 -23.08
N THR A 153 7.98 8.35 -23.43
CA THR A 153 6.82 9.26 -23.48
C THR A 153 5.46 8.59 -23.27
N GLU A 154 4.45 9.39 -22.87
CA GLU A 154 3.02 9.03 -22.89
C GLU A 154 2.59 8.50 -24.28
N ASN A 155 3.27 8.95 -25.35
CA ASN A 155 3.07 8.47 -26.72
C ASN A 155 3.56 7.02 -26.94
N ASP A 156 4.63 6.59 -26.28
CA ASP A 156 5.14 5.22 -26.38
C ASP A 156 4.17 4.23 -25.69
N ILE A 157 3.59 4.65 -24.56
CA ILE A 157 2.61 3.86 -23.82
C ILE A 157 1.29 3.74 -24.61
N ARG A 158 0.81 4.84 -25.21
CA ARG A 158 -0.39 4.81 -26.08
C ARG A 158 -0.16 3.97 -27.34
N THR A 159 1.04 3.98 -27.92
CA THR A 159 1.40 3.17 -29.09
C THR A 159 1.37 1.67 -28.77
N VAL A 160 1.92 1.25 -27.63
CA VAL A 160 1.89 -0.16 -27.19
C VAL A 160 0.46 -0.62 -26.89
N LEU A 161 -0.39 0.24 -26.32
CA LEU A 161 -1.78 -0.10 -26.02
C LEU A 161 -2.68 -0.10 -27.27
N ALA A 162 -2.42 0.77 -28.25
CA ALA A 162 -3.12 0.77 -29.53
C ALA A 162 -2.85 -0.51 -30.35
N ALA A 163 -1.65 -1.07 -30.25
CA ALA A 163 -1.28 -2.32 -30.92
C ALA A 163 -2.03 -3.55 -30.36
N ASN A 164 -2.40 -3.55 -29.08
CA ASN A 164 -3.11 -4.67 -28.43
C ASN A 164 -4.63 -4.68 -28.66
N HIS A 165 -5.21 -3.62 -29.24
CA HIS A 165 -6.63 -3.56 -29.62
C HIS A 165 -6.90 -3.93 -31.09
N MET A 166 -5.89 -4.43 -31.81
CA MET A 166 -6.00 -4.90 -33.21
C MET A 166 -5.90 -6.44 -33.36
N LEU A 167 -6.14 -7.21 -32.29
CA LEU A 167 -6.30 -8.67 -32.33
C LEU A 167 -7.70 -9.09 -31.87
#